data_AF-A0A9E3I6F4-F1
#
_entry.id   AF-A0A9E3I6F4-F1
#
_cell.length_a   1.000
_cell.length_b   1.000
_cell.length_c   1.000
_cell.angle_alpha   90.00
_cell.angle_beta   90.00
_cell.angle_gamma   90.00
#
_symmetry.space_group_name_H-M   'P 1'
#
loop_
_entity.id
_entity.type
_entity.pdbx_description
1 polymer ?
#
loop_
_entity_poly.entity_id
_entity_poly.type
_entity_poly.pdbx_seq_one_letter_code
_entity_poly.pdbx_strand_id
1 'polypeptide(L)'
;MVYLWSVLSFASLSMALAGLLIVSERLLISYGICKLDINAGKKPLELEGGQTLLASLYANEIFIPSACGGKGSCGHCKITVTSGGGPVLPTETPYLSRKEIRSNMRLACQVKVREDIYVRIPEELLDVRMFVSSVESTRELTHDIKEIMLRLNDPAEIEHLPGQYVQVQAPSPDGPVFRAYSISSPAYEPNIVELVIKLIPGGIGSTYLHNLKVGEEVVFTGPYGEFHLSEDPNIEIICVGGGCGMAPMKNIIYTLHDRWPERSCWLFFGCRTTEDIFYLEQFKELEKKHPNFHVLYALSDALDPDEKWDGETGFIHLAVDKHLEAGVPRQAFLCGPPPMIEAVTRALEEKGIKSEDIFYDEF
;
A
#
# COMPACT_ATOMS: atom_id res chain seq x y z
N MET A 1 25.61 41.86 -36.88
CA MET A 1 25.06 40.99 -37.95
C MET A 1 25.49 39.53 -37.79
N VAL A 2 26.79 39.23 -37.67
CA VAL A 2 27.30 37.85 -37.50
C VAL A 2 26.68 37.11 -36.30
N TYR A 3 26.60 37.74 -35.13
CA TYR A 3 25.97 37.16 -33.94
C TYR A 3 24.48 36.85 -34.12
N LEU A 4 23.76 37.65 -34.91
CA LEU A 4 22.35 37.44 -35.18
C LEU A 4 22.16 36.22 -36.09
N TRP A 5 23.01 36.10 -37.12
CA TRP A 5 23.03 34.96 -38.03
C TRP A 5 23.43 33.65 -37.35
N SER A 6 24.37 33.68 -36.39
CA SER A 6 24.75 32.49 -35.62
C SER A 6 23.65 32.02 -34.67
N VAL A 7 22.91 32.94 -34.04
CA VAL A 7 21.76 32.58 -33.19
C VAL A 7 20.64 32.01 -34.04
N LEU A 8 20.34 32.61 -35.19
CA LEU A 8 19.31 32.13 -36.13
C LEU A 8 19.65 30.75 -36.69
N SER A 9 20.91 30.49 -37.05
CA SER A 9 21.32 29.19 -37.59
C SER A 9 21.29 28.09 -36.52
N PHE A 10 21.69 28.38 -35.28
CA PHE A 10 21.60 27.42 -34.20
C PHE A 10 20.15 27.12 -33.80
N ALA A 11 19.30 28.15 -33.72
CA ALA A 11 17.89 28.00 -33.42
C ALA A 11 17.16 27.20 -34.52
N SER A 12 17.44 27.48 -35.80
CA SER A 12 16.82 26.74 -36.92
C SER A 12 17.26 25.28 -36.96
N LEU A 13 18.54 25.00 -36.72
CA LEU A 13 19.04 23.63 -36.63
C LEU A 13 18.40 22.86 -35.46
N SER A 14 18.30 23.51 -34.29
CA SER A 14 17.68 22.92 -33.10
C SER A 14 16.19 22.64 -33.31
N MET A 15 15.46 23.58 -33.91
CA MET A 15 14.05 23.39 -34.31
C MET A 15 13.90 22.28 -35.35
N ALA A 16 14.78 22.21 -36.35
CA ALA A 16 14.74 21.19 -37.38
C ALA A 16 14.98 19.80 -36.78
N LEU A 17 15.96 19.68 -35.87
CA LEU A 17 16.23 18.43 -35.16
C LEU A 17 15.05 18.02 -34.27
N ALA A 18 14.51 18.95 -33.48
CA ALA A 18 13.34 18.69 -32.64
C ALA A 18 12.12 18.28 -33.49
N GLY A 19 11.88 18.96 -34.61
CA GLY A 19 10.81 18.60 -35.56
C GLY A 19 11.02 17.22 -36.17
N LEU A 20 12.25 16.87 -36.55
CA LEU A 20 12.58 15.54 -37.08
C LEU A 20 12.39 14.45 -36.03
N LEU A 21 12.76 14.71 -34.77
CA LEU A 21 12.51 13.79 -33.67
C LEU A 21 11.00 13.58 -33.44
N ILE A 22 10.19 14.64 -33.44
CA ILE A 22 8.73 14.54 -33.30
C ILE A 22 8.12 13.74 -34.46
N VAL A 23 8.57 13.98 -35.70
CA VAL A 23 8.09 13.23 -36.87
C VAL A 23 8.53 11.76 -36.81
N SER A 24 9.78 11.51 -36.41
CA SER A 24 10.32 10.16 -36.21
C SER A 24 9.54 9.40 -35.13
N GLU A 25 9.24 10.05 -34.01
CA GLU A 25 8.40 9.49 -32.95
C GLU A 25 6.99 9.19 -33.46
N ARG A 26 6.35 10.12 -34.18
CA ARG A 26 5.02 9.87 -34.76
C ARG A 26 5.01 8.74 -35.80
N LEU A 27 6.03 8.59 -36.63
CA LEU A 27 6.04 7.60 -37.72
C LEU A 27 6.60 6.23 -37.30
N LEU A 28 7.56 6.18 -36.39
CA LEU A 28 8.25 4.95 -35.99
C LEU A 28 7.76 4.39 -34.64
N ILE A 29 7.17 5.22 -33.78
CA ILE A 29 6.73 4.83 -32.42
C ILE A 29 5.20 4.74 -32.33
N SER A 30 4.43 5.24 -33.31
CA SER A 30 2.99 4.96 -33.36
C SER A 30 2.73 3.52 -33.84
N TYR A 31 2.57 2.61 -32.88
CA TYR A 31 2.14 1.23 -33.15
C TYR A 31 0.65 1.15 -33.58
N GLY A 32 0.00 2.29 -33.81
CA GLY A 32 -1.42 2.38 -34.13
C GLY A 32 -2.31 2.18 -32.90
N ILE A 33 -3.60 1.97 -33.16
CA ILE A 33 -4.58 1.58 -32.15
C ILE A 33 -4.42 0.08 -31.91
N CYS A 34 -4.17 -0.31 -30.67
CA CYS A 34 -4.11 -1.71 -30.23
C CYS A 34 -5.38 -2.05 -29.43
N LYS A 35 -5.79 -3.32 -29.46
CA LYS A 35 -6.89 -3.82 -28.64
C LYS A 35 -6.36 -4.41 -27.35
N LEU A 36 -6.92 -3.98 -26.22
CA LEU A 36 -6.74 -4.59 -24.91
C LEU A 36 -7.97 -5.40 -24.54
N ASP A 37 -7.82 -6.72 -24.48
CA ASP A 37 -8.81 -7.61 -23.91
C ASP A 37 -8.47 -7.89 -22.44
N ILE A 38 -9.41 -7.58 -21.56
CA ILE A 38 -9.34 -7.92 -20.14
C ILE A 38 -10.34 -9.04 -19.87
N ASN A 39 -9.84 -10.13 -19.30
CA ASN A 39 -10.66 -11.25 -18.84
C ASN A 39 -11.50 -11.95 -19.92
N ALA A 40 -11.10 -11.92 -21.20
CA ALA A 40 -11.92 -12.39 -22.32
C ALA A 40 -13.31 -11.74 -22.31
N GLY A 41 -13.32 -10.45 -21.99
CA GLY A 41 -14.53 -9.64 -21.86
C GLY A 41 -15.25 -9.45 -23.19
N LYS A 42 -16.51 -9.04 -23.13
CA LYS A 42 -17.37 -8.91 -24.31
C LYS A 42 -16.94 -7.79 -25.27
N LYS A 43 -16.14 -6.80 -24.82
CA LYS A 43 -15.66 -5.70 -25.65
C LYS A 43 -14.21 -5.32 -25.27
N PRO A 44 -13.24 -5.47 -26.19
CA PRO A 44 -11.88 -5.00 -25.96
C PRO A 44 -11.83 -3.46 -25.96
N LEU A 45 -10.94 -2.92 -25.13
CA LEU A 45 -10.63 -1.49 -25.09
C LEU A 45 -9.70 -1.13 -26.24
N GLU A 46 -9.88 0.04 -26.83
CA GLU A 46 -8.97 0.59 -27.83
C GLU A 46 -7.94 1.47 -27.14
N LEU A 47 -6.66 1.18 -27.34
CA LEU A 47 -5.54 1.86 -26.71
C LEU A 47 -4.60 2.44 -27.77
N GLU A 48 -3.96 3.56 -27.43
CA GLU A 48 -2.80 4.03 -28.20
C GLU A 48 -1.57 3.15 -27.89
N GLY A 49 -1.01 2.52 -28.92
CA GLY A 49 0.22 1.76 -28.79
C GLY A 49 1.43 2.66 -28.48
N GLY A 50 2.43 2.09 -27.80
CA GLY A 50 3.70 2.75 -27.42
C GLY A 50 3.84 3.03 -25.93
N GLN A 51 2.72 3.10 -25.19
CA GLN A 51 2.70 3.29 -23.74
C GLN A 51 2.95 1.98 -22.98
N THR A 52 3.21 2.09 -21.68
CA THR A 52 3.24 0.92 -20.80
C THR A 52 1.82 0.44 -20.53
N LEU A 53 1.66 -0.86 -20.33
CA LEU A 53 0.36 -1.46 -20.03
C LEU A 53 -0.26 -0.85 -18.75
N LEU A 54 0.56 -0.55 -17.74
CA LEU A 54 0.10 0.17 -16.55
C LEU A 54 -0.49 1.55 -16.88
N ALA A 55 0.21 2.35 -17.69
CA ALA A 55 -0.27 3.68 -18.07
C ALA A 55 -1.56 3.60 -18.88
N SER A 56 -1.64 2.64 -19.81
CA SER A 56 -2.85 2.42 -20.61
C SER A 56 -4.04 1.96 -19.76
N LEU A 57 -3.82 1.12 -18.74
CA LEU A 57 -4.85 0.71 -17.80
C LEU A 57 -5.35 1.91 -16.96
N TYR A 58 -4.43 2.71 -16.43
CA TYR A 58 -4.77 3.90 -15.64
C TYR A 58 -5.55 4.94 -16.46
N ALA A 59 -5.18 5.14 -17.74
CA ALA A 59 -5.89 6.03 -18.65
C ALA A 59 -7.33 5.58 -18.96
N ASN A 60 -7.65 4.30 -18.71
CA ASN A 60 -8.98 3.71 -18.85
C ASN A 60 -9.61 3.41 -17.48
N GLU A 61 -9.19 4.12 -16.42
CA GLU A 61 -9.75 4.01 -15.07
C GLU A 61 -9.62 2.61 -14.44
N ILE A 62 -8.64 1.81 -14.90
CA ILE A 62 -8.31 0.51 -14.32
C ILE A 62 -7.02 0.66 -13.52
N PHE A 63 -7.15 0.63 -12.20
CA PHE A 63 -6.05 0.92 -11.28
C PHE A 63 -5.43 -0.37 -10.74
N ILE A 64 -4.23 -0.68 -11.22
CA ILE A 64 -3.40 -1.79 -10.74
C ILE A 64 -2.39 -1.25 -9.73
N PRO A 65 -2.16 -1.91 -8.57
CA PRO A 65 -1.28 -1.38 -7.54
C PRO A 65 0.13 -1.10 -8.06
N SER A 66 0.60 0.13 -7.88
CA SER A 66 1.96 0.54 -8.27
C SER A 66 2.56 1.58 -7.32
N ALA A 67 3.14 1.12 -6.20
CA ALA A 67 3.80 1.97 -5.22
C ALA A 67 5.02 2.75 -5.77
N CYS A 68 5.67 2.26 -6.84
CA CYS A 68 6.80 2.94 -7.48
C CYS A 68 6.42 3.92 -8.60
N GLY A 69 5.12 4.08 -8.91
CA GLY A 69 4.67 4.91 -10.04
C GLY A 69 5.18 4.43 -11.41
N GLY A 70 5.26 3.11 -11.61
CA GLY A 70 5.66 2.52 -12.89
C GLY A 70 7.17 2.44 -13.16
N LYS A 71 8.02 2.72 -12.17
CA LYS A 71 9.49 2.66 -12.30
C LYS A 71 10.08 1.24 -12.29
N GLY A 72 9.27 0.21 -12.08
CA GLY A 72 9.72 -1.19 -12.08
C GLY A 72 10.52 -1.60 -10.85
N SER A 73 10.33 -0.93 -9.71
CA SER A 73 11.15 -1.13 -8.49
C SER A 73 10.40 -1.69 -7.28
N CYS A 74 9.11 -2.00 -7.39
CA CYS A 74 8.30 -2.50 -6.27
C CYS A 74 7.65 -3.87 -6.50
N GLY A 75 7.50 -4.31 -7.75
CA GLY A 75 6.90 -5.61 -8.05
C GLY A 75 5.39 -5.74 -7.80
N HIS A 76 4.67 -4.70 -7.37
CA HIS A 76 3.23 -4.81 -7.07
C HIS A 76 2.31 -4.88 -8.29
N CYS A 77 2.71 -4.30 -9.43
CA CYS A 77 1.86 -4.23 -10.64
C CYS A 77 1.81 -5.55 -11.43
N LYS A 78 1.77 -6.69 -10.73
CA LYS A 78 1.72 -8.03 -11.29
C LYS A 78 0.34 -8.30 -11.88
N ILE A 79 0.31 -8.62 -13.16
CA ILE A 79 -0.89 -9.10 -13.85
C ILE A 79 -0.53 -10.23 -14.80
N THR A 80 -1.50 -11.04 -15.17
CA THR A 80 -1.27 -12.13 -16.13
C THR A 80 -1.45 -11.60 -17.54
N VAL A 81 -0.43 -11.74 -18.39
CA VAL A 81 -0.49 -11.33 -19.80
C VAL A 81 -0.46 -12.56 -20.68
N THR A 82 -1.63 -12.96 -21.17
CA THR A 82 -1.81 -14.20 -21.95
C THR A 82 -1.24 -14.12 -23.37
N SER A 83 -1.25 -12.92 -23.98
CA SER A 83 -0.67 -12.67 -25.30
C SER A 83 -0.34 -11.17 -25.46
N GLY A 84 0.61 -10.82 -26.34
CA GLY A 84 1.00 -9.44 -26.66
C GLY A 84 2.01 -8.78 -25.71
N GLY A 85 2.51 -9.50 -24.70
CA GLY A 85 3.43 -8.97 -23.68
C GLY A 85 4.94 -9.08 -23.98
N GLY A 86 5.32 -9.70 -25.10
CA GLY A 86 6.73 -9.99 -25.43
C GLY A 86 7.43 -10.92 -24.42
N PRO A 87 8.78 -11.03 -24.44
CA PRO A 87 9.54 -11.81 -23.46
C PRO A 87 9.66 -11.07 -22.11
N VAL A 88 9.86 -11.81 -21.02
CA VAL A 88 10.13 -11.24 -19.68
C VAL A 88 11.42 -10.41 -19.71
N LEU A 89 11.35 -9.19 -19.21
CA LEU A 89 12.48 -8.25 -19.19
C LEU A 89 13.38 -8.49 -17.97
N PRO A 90 14.69 -8.18 -18.04
CA PRO A 90 15.59 -8.28 -16.89
C PRO A 90 15.16 -7.45 -15.68
N THR A 91 14.41 -6.37 -15.89
CA THR A 91 13.83 -5.53 -14.83
C THR A 91 12.69 -6.23 -14.08
N GLU A 92 12.04 -7.23 -14.69
CA GLU A 92 10.94 -7.99 -14.08
C GLU A 92 11.44 -9.19 -13.27
N THR A 93 12.54 -9.82 -13.69
CA THR A 93 13.08 -11.06 -13.12
C THR A 93 13.25 -11.05 -11.59
N PRO A 94 13.73 -9.97 -10.93
CA PRO A 94 13.90 -9.95 -9.48
C PRO A 94 12.58 -10.08 -8.70
N TYR A 95 11.45 -9.72 -9.32
CA TYR A 95 10.14 -9.67 -8.67
C TYR A 95 9.24 -10.85 -9.06
N LEU A 96 9.66 -11.70 -10.00
CA LEU A 96 8.87 -12.81 -10.52
C LEU A 96 9.52 -14.14 -10.16
N SER A 97 8.77 -14.99 -9.45
CA SER A 97 9.11 -16.37 -9.20
C SER A 97 9.03 -17.21 -10.49
N ARG A 98 9.69 -18.37 -10.47
CA ARG A 98 9.61 -19.34 -11.57
C ARG A 98 8.20 -19.88 -11.82
N LYS A 99 7.31 -19.82 -10.83
CA LYS A 99 5.91 -20.23 -10.96
C LYS A 99 5.12 -19.15 -11.69
N GLU A 100 5.28 -17.90 -11.27
CA GLU A 100 4.64 -16.72 -11.88
C GLU A 100 5.03 -16.53 -13.35
N ILE A 101 6.33 -16.70 -13.68
CA ILE A 101 6.78 -16.65 -15.08
C ILE A 101 6.09 -17.73 -15.93
N ARG A 102 5.93 -18.95 -15.39
CA ARG A 102 5.27 -20.06 -16.08
C ARG A 102 3.77 -19.83 -16.26
N SER A 103 3.13 -19.03 -15.41
CA SER A 103 1.73 -18.62 -15.55
C SER A 103 1.56 -17.31 -16.33
N ASN A 104 2.59 -16.87 -17.07
CA ASN A 104 2.59 -15.63 -17.86
C ASN A 104 2.34 -14.35 -17.04
N MET A 105 2.74 -14.34 -15.77
CA MET A 105 2.69 -13.13 -14.95
C MET A 105 3.79 -12.15 -15.38
N ARG A 106 3.43 -10.86 -15.46
CA ARG A 106 4.28 -9.76 -15.90
C ARG A 106 4.08 -8.53 -15.02
N LEU A 107 5.05 -7.63 -15.02
CA LEU A 107 4.89 -6.31 -14.42
C LEU A 107 4.24 -5.37 -15.44
N ALA A 108 3.00 -4.93 -15.19
CA ALA A 108 2.26 -4.05 -16.09
C ALA A 108 3.03 -2.77 -16.46
N CYS A 109 3.85 -2.25 -15.54
CA CYS A 109 4.65 -1.06 -15.82
C CYS A 109 5.82 -1.28 -16.77
N GLN A 110 6.28 -2.51 -16.95
CA GLN A 110 7.43 -2.86 -17.79
C GLN A 110 6.99 -3.35 -19.18
N VAL A 111 5.75 -3.86 -19.30
CA VAL A 111 5.17 -4.29 -20.58
C VAL A 111 4.78 -3.08 -21.41
N LYS A 112 5.28 -2.99 -22.65
CA LYS A 112 4.89 -1.96 -23.63
C LYS A 112 3.83 -2.51 -24.58
N VAL A 113 2.75 -1.78 -24.77
CA VAL A 113 1.67 -2.15 -25.71
C VAL A 113 2.15 -1.83 -27.13
N ARG A 114 2.43 -2.86 -27.94
CA ARG A 114 2.90 -2.72 -29.33
C ARG A 114 2.00 -3.39 -30.36
N GLU A 115 1.12 -4.26 -29.88
CA GLU A 115 0.17 -5.06 -30.63
C GLU A 115 -1.02 -5.37 -29.71
N ASP A 116 -2.03 -6.04 -30.24
CA ASP A 116 -3.19 -6.47 -29.45
C ASP A 116 -2.74 -7.34 -28.26
N ILE A 117 -3.20 -6.96 -27.07
CA ILE A 117 -2.74 -7.50 -25.79
C ILE A 117 -3.91 -8.07 -25.00
N TYR A 118 -3.70 -9.23 -24.39
CA TYR A 118 -4.75 -10.00 -23.73
C TYR A 118 -4.32 -10.28 -22.30
N VAL A 119 -5.06 -9.78 -21.31
CA VAL A 119 -4.67 -9.81 -19.90
C VAL A 119 -5.74 -10.45 -19.02
N ARG A 120 -5.31 -11.01 -17.89
CA ARG A 120 -6.19 -11.39 -16.79
C ARG A 120 -5.89 -10.54 -15.57
N ILE A 121 -6.93 -9.88 -15.08
CA ILE A 121 -6.90 -8.98 -13.93
C ILE A 121 -7.90 -9.55 -12.91
N PRO A 122 -7.50 -9.76 -11.65
CA PRO A 122 -8.42 -10.13 -10.56
C PRO A 122 -9.61 -9.17 -10.47
N GLU A 123 -10.81 -9.68 -10.18
CA GLU A 123 -12.03 -8.86 -10.14
C GLU A 123 -11.93 -7.76 -9.08
N GLU A 124 -11.24 -8.04 -7.98
CA GLU A 124 -11.01 -7.10 -6.88
C GLU A 124 -10.24 -5.85 -7.33
N LEU A 125 -9.36 -5.98 -8.34
CA LEU A 125 -8.62 -4.85 -8.91
C LEU A 125 -9.44 -4.05 -9.94
N LEU A 126 -10.51 -4.62 -10.46
CA LEU A 126 -11.42 -3.93 -11.39
C LEU A 126 -12.42 -3.04 -10.64
N ASP A 127 -12.68 -3.33 -9.37
CA ASP A 127 -13.55 -2.54 -8.50
C ASP A 127 -12.84 -1.33 -7.85
N VAL A 128 -11.51 -1.24 -8.00
CA VAL A 128 -10.70 -0.14 -7.48
C VAL A 128 -11.10 1.17 -8.17
N ARG A 129 -11.28 2.22 -7.36
CA ARG A 129 -11.67 3.55 -7.85
C ARG A 129 -10.65 4.60 -7.45
N MET A 130 -10.72 5.73 -8.14
CA MET A 130 -10.10 6.98 -7.69
C MET A 130 -11.06 7.73 -6.78
N PHE A 131 -10.52 8.30 -5.71
CA PHE A 131 -11.25 9.07 -4.72
C PHE A 131 -10.65 10.46 -4.61
N VAL A 132 -11.54 11.44 -4.54
CA VAL A 132 -11.25 12.81 -4.14
C VAL A 132 -11.77 12.98 -2.72
N SER A 133 -10.91 13.45 -1.83
CA SER A 133 -11.22 13.62 -0.41
C SER A 133 -10.69 14.96 0.10
N SER A 134 -11.18 15.40 1.25
CA SER A 134 -10.67 16.58 1.94
C SER A 134 -10.17 16.21 3.33
N VAL A 135 -9.08 16.84 3.75
CA VAL A 135 -8.56 16.66 5.11
C VAL A 135 -9.57 17.20 6.12
N GLU A 136 -10.19 16.31 6.88
CA GLU A 136 -11.14 16.67 7.93
C GLU A 136 -10.42 17.06 9.22
N SER A 137 -9.42 16.27 9.62
CA SER A 137 -8.63 16.53 10.82
C SER A 137 -7.23 15.94 10.71
N THR A 138 -6.33 16.49 11.52
CA THR A 138 -4.94 16.02 11.64
C THR A 138 -4.52 16.02 13.10
N ARG A 139 -3.76 15.01 13.52
CA ARG A 139 -3.23 14.90 14.88
C ARG A 139 -1.81 14.34 14.84
N GLU A 140 -0.86 15.04 15.48
CA GLU A 140 0.47 14.48 15.72
C GLU A 140 0.36 13.41 16.82
N LEU A 141 0.79 12.19 16.52
CA LEU A 141 0.75 11.06 17.46
C LEU A 141 2.07 10.91 18.21
N THR A 142 3.17 11.11 17.51
CA THR A 142 4.54 11.11 18.06
C THR A 142 5.35 12.23 17.41
N HIS A 143 6.67 12.25 17.62
CA HIS A 143 7.58 13.21 16.99
C HIS A 143 7.69 13.05 15.46
N ASP A 144 7.35 11.88 14.91
CA ASP A 144 7.46 11.56 13.49
C ASP A 144 6.25 10.85 12.89
N ILE A 145 5.18 10.59 13.67
CA ILE A 145 3.95 9.97 13.18
C ILE A 145 2.78 10.95 13.28
N LYS A 146 2.07 11.11 12.17
CA LYS A 146 0.88 11.95 12.03
C LYS A 146 -0.33 11.12 11.62
N GLU A 147 -1.45 11.31 12.32
CA GLU A 147 -2.77 10.86 11.93
C GLU A 147 -3.43 11.90 11.03
N ILE A 148 -4.03 11.45 9.93
CA ILE A 148 -4.83 12.30 9.04
C ILE A 148 -6.16 11.59 8.77
N MET A 149 -7.26 12.29 9.01
CA MET A 149 -8.60 11.83 8.68
C MET A 149 -9.06 12.52 7.40
N LEU A 150 -9.36 11.73 6.38
CA LEU A 150 -9.84 12.19 5.09
C LEU A 150 -11.34 11.94 4.98
N ARG A 151 -12.11 12.98 4.73
CA ARG A 151 -13.54 12.89 4.41
C ARG A 151 -13.70 12.69 2.91
N LEU A 152 -14.42 11.64 2.51
CA LEU A 152 -14.59 11.32 1.08
C LEU A 152 -15.62 12.24 0.43
N ASN A 153 -15.26 12.81 -0.72
CA ASN A 153 -16.11 13.71 -1.49
C ASN A 153 -16.70 13.00 -2.71
N ASP A 154 -15.84 12.35 -3.50
CA ASP A 154 -16.25 11.64 -4.73
C ASP A 154 -15.30 10.47 -5.05
N PRO A 155 -15.79 9.22 -5.05
CA PRO A 155 -17.05 8.77 -4.45
C PRO A 155 -17.13 9.11 -2.95
N ALA A 156 -18.35 9.23 -2.41
CA ALA A 156 -18.56 9.58 -1.00
C ALA A 156 -18.33 8.42 -0.02
N GLU A 157 -18.21 7.20 -0.52
CA GLU A 157 -18.06 5.98 0.28
C GLU A 157 -17.02 5.03 -0.36
N ILE A 158 -16.19 4.43 0.48
CA ILE A 158 -15.27 3.34 0.13
C ILE A 158 -15.69 2.06 0.89
N GLU A 159 -15.78 0.96 0.17
CA GLU A 159 -15.92 -0.37 0.77
C GLU A 159 -14.55 -1.04 0.80
N HIS A 160 -13.99 -1.29 1.99
CA HIS A 160 -12.70 -1.97 2.15
C HIS A 160 -12.78 -3.14 3.12
N LEU A 161 -11.90 -4.12 2.90
CA LEU A 161 -11.66 -5.21 3.83
C LEU A 161 -10.65 -4.82 4.89
N PRO A 162 -10.71 -5.41 6.09
CA PRO A 162 -9.75 -5.12 7.13
C PRO A 162 -8.30 -5.39 6.72
N GLY A 163 -7.41 -4.44 7.00
CA GLY A 163 -5.99 -4.50 6.63
C GLY A 163 -5.66 -3.97 5.24
N GLN A 164 -6.64 -3.57 4.43
CA GLN A 164 -6.39 -2.96 3.12
C GLN A 164 -5.75 -1.58 3.21
N TYR A 165 -5.17 -1.14 2.09
CA TYR A 165 -4.47 0.13 1.94
C TYR A 165 -4.97 0.92 0.73
N VAL A 166 -4.66 2.22 0.69
CA VAL A 166 -4.90 3.09 -0.46
C VAL A 166 -3.58 3.58 -1.03
N GLN A 167 -3.56 3.99 -2.29
CA GLN A 167 -2.41 4.67 -2.89
C GLN A 167 -2.70 6.16 -3.07
N VAL A 168 -2.11 6.98 -2.20
CA VAL A 168 -2.23 8.44 -2.23
C VAL A 168 -1.37 9.00 -3.36
N GLN A 169 -1.95 9.90 -4.15
CA GLN A 169 -1.26 10.67 -5.16
C GLN A 169 -0.55 11.88 -4.52
N ALA A 170 0.78 11.87 -4.51
CA ALA A 170 1.60 12.95 -4.02
C ALA A 170 2.24 13.75 -5.19
N PRO A 171 2.31 15.08 -5.10
CA PRO A 171 2.98 15.89 -6.11
C PRO A 171 4.50 15.67 -6.09
N SER A 172 5.13 15.61 -7.27
CA SER A 172 6.59 15.50 -7.43
C SER A 172 7.06 16.25 -8.68
N PRO A 173 8.32 16.73 -8.76
CA PRO A 173 8.83 17.47 -9.92
C PRO A 173 8.69 16.75 -11.26
N ASP A 174 8.77 15.41 -11.26
CA ASP A 174 8.68 14.57 -12.47
C ASP A 174 7.24 14.13 -12.79
N GLY A 175 6.24 14.69 -12.10
CA GLY A 175 4.83 14.29 -12.18
C GLY A 175 4.34 13.57 -10.92
N PRO A 176 3.02 13.35 -10.77
CA PRO A 176 2.44 12.76 -9.57
C PRO A 176 2.97 11.34 -9.32
N VAL A 177 3.20 11.01 -8.04
CA VAL A 177 3.63 9.68 -7.61
C VAL A 177 2.63 9.09 -6.64
N PHE A 178 2.38 7.80 -6.77
CA PHE A 178 1.47 7.08 -5.88
C PHE A 178 2.26 6.41 -4.75
N ARG A 179 1.77 6.50 -3.50
CA ARG A 179 2.37 5.85 -2.32
C ARG A 179 1.31 5.13 -1.52
N ALA A 180 1.61 3.89 -1.14
CA ALA A 180 0.72 3.05 -0.36
C ALA A 180 0.68 3.52 1.10
N TYR A 181 -0.52 3.57 1.67
CA TYR A 181 -0.77 3.83 3.08
C TYR A 181 -1.96 2.98 3.54
N SER A 182 -1.77 2.18 4.58
CA SER A 182 -2.85 1.36 5.16
C SER A 182 -4.00 2.22 5.68
N ILE A 183 -5.23 1.73 5.47
CA ILE A 183 -6.43 2.34 6.04
C ILE A 183 -6.44 2.02 7.54
N SER A 184 -6.60 3.05 8.36
CA SER A 184 -6.64 2.98 9.82
C SER A 184 -8.07 3.09 10.37
N SER A 185 -8.97 3.73 9.62
CA SER A 185 -10.39 3.83 9.97
C SER A 185 -11.06 2.46 9.85
N PRO A 186 -12.01 2.13 10.73
CA PRO A 186 -12.72 0.85 10.69
C PRO A 186 -13.60 0.71 9.44
N ALA A 187 -13.86 -0.53 9.01
CA ALA A 187 -14.62 -0.79 7.79
C ALA A 187 -16.10 -0.38 7.87
N TYR A 188 -16.65 -0.18 9.07
CA TYR A 188 -18.02 0.30 9.26
C TYR A 188 -18.17 1.83 9.10
N GLU A 189 -17.08 2.57 8.85
CA GLU A 189 -17.09 4.02 8.57
C GLU A 189 -16.70 4.31 7.11
N PRO A 190 -17.58 4.03 6.13
CA PRO A 190 -17.22 4.06 4.71
C PRO A 190 -16.96 5.47 4.16
N ASN A 191 -17.36 6.52 4.89
CA ASN A 191 -17.25 7.90 4.45
C ASN A 191 -15.96 8.60 4.90
N ILE A 192 -15.06 7.88 5.58
CA ILE A 192 -13.72 8.37 5.93
C ILE A 192 -12.63 7.37 5.59
N VAL A 193 -11.45 7.91 5.28
CA VAL A 193 -10.20 7.17 5.29
C VAL A 193 -9.26 7.84 6.28
N GLU A 194 -8.94 7.15 7.37
CA GLU A 194 -7.91 7.59 8.29
C GLU A 194 -6.57 6.93 7.93
N LEU A 195 -5.49 7.69 7.95
CA LEU A 195 -4.13 7.24 7.69
C LEU A 195 -3.22 7.57 8.88
N VAL A 196 -2.30 6.66 9.22
CA VAL A 196 -1.22 6.89 10.21
C VAL A 196 0.11 6.88 9.48
N ILE A 197 0.75 8.05 9.37
CA ILE A 197 1.86 8.27 8.44
C ILE A 197 3.12 8.60 9.21
N LYS A 198 4.15 7.78 9.02
CA LYS A 198 5.51 8.09 9.47
C LYS A 198 6.19 9.08 8.52
N LEU A 199 6.86 10.09 9.07
CA LEU A 199 7.67 11.04 8.32
C LEU A 199 8.98 10.38 7.91
N ILE A 200 9.15 10.17 6.60
CA ILE A 200 10.44 9.75 6.04
C ILE A 200 11.18 11.00 5.57
N PRO A 201 12.39 11.31 6.11
CA PRO A 201 13.19 12.43 5.64
C PRO A 201 13.46 12.35 4.13
N GLY A 202 13.07 13.40 3.39
CA GLY A 202 13.18 13.45 1.92
C GLY A 202 12.15 12.58 1.17
N GLY A 203 11.23 11.92 1.88
CA GLY A 203 10.18 11.10 1.29
C GLY A 203 9.04 11.96 0.71
N ILE A 204 8.84 11.88 -0.60
CA ILE A 204 7.83 12.68 -1.32
C ILE A 204 6.43 12.56 -0.70
N GLY A 205 5.94 11.33 -0.51
CA GLY A 205 4.58 11.09 0.00
C GLY A 205 4.42 11.47 1.46
N SER A 206 5.34 11.04 2.33
CA SER A 206 5.28 11.34 3.75
C SER A 206 5.41 12.83 4.02
N THR A 207 6.31 13.53 3.34
CA THR A 207 6.45 15.00 3.48
C THR A 207 5.22 15.72 2.94
N TYR A 208 4.64 15.30 1.82
CA TYR A 208 3.39 15.87 1.31
C TYR A 208 2.27 15.76 2.36
N LEU A 209 1.98 14.54 2.84
CA LEU A 209 0.92 14.30 3.81
C LEU A 209 1.15 15.01 5.15
N HIS A 210 2.40 15.05 5.63
CA HIS A 210 2.75 15.78 6.86
C HIS A 210 2.50 17.29 6.75
N ASN A 211 2.62 17.87 5.56
CA ASN A 211 2.39 19.31 5.36
C ASN A 211 0.93 19.67 5.04
N LEU A 212 0.06 18.68 4.82
CA LEU A 212 -1.35 18.93 4.56
C LEU A 212 -2.05 19.60 5.74
N LYS A 213 -2.95 20.52 5.39
CA LYS A 213 -3.81 21.27 6.32
C LYS A 213 -5.27 20.85 6.15
N VAL A 214 -6.05 21.07 7.21
CA VAL A 214 -7.51 20.87 7.20
C VAL A 214 -8.15 21.63 6.03
N GLY A 215 -9.02 20.95 5.29
CA GLY A 215 -9.71 21.44 4.10
C GLY A 215 -8.97 21.24 2.78
N GLU A 216 -7.68 20.88 2.79
CA GLU A 216 -6.96 20.59 1.54
C GLU A 216 -7.41 19.27 0.92
N GLU A 217 -7.37 19.21 -0.41
CA GLU A 217 -7.77 18.04 -1.19
C GLU A 217 -6.66 16.99 -1.22
N VAL A 218 -7.06 15.72 -1.10
CA VAL A 218 -6.20 14.55 -1.25
C VAL A 218 -6.85 13.58 -2.22
N VAL A 219 -6.12 13.22 -3.27
CA VAL A 219 -6.52 12.23 -4.26
C VAL A 219 -5.82 10.91 -3.97
N PHE A 220 -6.56 9.81 -3.99
CA PHE A 220 -6.00 8.47 -3.85
C PHE A 220 -6.76 7.46 -4.69
N THR A 221 -6.20 6.26 -4.83
CA THR A 221 -6.87 5.11 -5.43
C THR A 221 -6.93 3.96 -4.44
N GLY A 222 -7.93 3.11 -4.53
CA GLY A 222 -8.07 1.96 -3.66
C GLY A 222 -9.48 1.39 -3.59
N PRO A 223 -9.74 0.49 -2.63
CA PRO A 223 -8.74 -0.10 -1.74
C PRO A 223 -7.89 -1.18 -2.44
N TYR A 224 -6.72 -1.50 -1.88
CA TYR A 224 -5.83 -2.55 -2.33
C TYR A 224 -5.44 -3.46 -1.16
N GLY A 225 -4.97 -4.67 -1.46
CA GLY A 225 -4.43 -5.61 -0.48
C GLY A 225 -5.26 -6.89 -0.41
N GLU A 226 -4.58 -7.98 -0.10
CA GLU A 226 -5.12 -9.36 -0.12
C GLU A 226 -5.31 -9.92 1.30
N PHE A 227 -5.36 -9.05 2.32
CA PHE A 227 -5.64 -9.48 3.69
C PHE A 227 -7.06 -10.02 3.77
N HIS A 228 -7.19 -11.28 4.20
CA HIS A 228 -8.49 -11.90 4.46
C HIS A 228 -8.63 -12.18 5.95
N LEU A 229 -9.67 -11.63 6.57
CA LEU A 229 -9.97 -11.90 7.97
C LEU A 229 -10.80 -13.18 8.09
N SER A 230 -10.34 -14.14 8.90
CA SER A 230 -11.07 -15.39 9.13
C SER A 230 -12.38 -15.13 9.87
N GLU A 231 -13.48 -15.64 9.32
CA GLU A 231 -14.81 -15.56 9.93
C GLU A 231 -15.11 -16.74 10.88
N ASP A 232 -14.25 -17.77 10.95
CA ASP A 232 -14.46 -18.92 11.83
C ASP A 232 -14.26 -18.51 13.29
N PRO A 233 -15.31 -18.51 14.15
CA PRO A 233 -15.28 -18.02 15.54
C PRO A 233 -14.25 -18.71 16.46
N ASN A 234 -13.67 -19.84 16.04
CA ASN A 234 -12.66 -20.56 16.81
C ASN A 234 -11.21 -20.12 16.53
N ILE A 235 -10.98 -19.30 15.50
CA ILE A 235 -9.65 -18.76 15.16
C ILE A 235 -9.34 -17.49 15.98
N GLU A 236 -8.33 -17.52 16.84
CA GLU A 236 -7.89 -16.31 17.56
C GLU A 236 -7.12 -15.35 16.61
N ILE A 237 -7.39 -14.04 16.69
CA ILE A 237 -6.76 -13.04 15.82
C ILE A 237 -5.57 -12.40 16.53
N ILE A 238 -4.40 -12.43 15.90
CA ILE A 238 -3.18 -11.79 16.41
C ILE A 238 -2.84 -10.59 15.55
N CYS A 239 -2.75 -9.41 16.14
CA CYS A 239 -2.33 -8.16 15.53
C CYS A 239 -0.98 -7.75 16.10
N VAL A 240 0.06 -7.65 15.26
CA VAL A 240 1.40 -7.22 15.67
C VAL A 240 1.84 -6.00 14.87
N GLY A 241 2.11 -4.90 15.56
CA GLY A 241 2.48 -3.63 14.93
C GLY A 241 3.79 -3.04 15.47
N GLY A 242 4.43 -2.21 14.64
CA GLY A 242 5.51 -1.31 15.07
C GLY A 242 5.50 -0.01 14.26
N GLY A 243 5.66 1.14 14.93
CA GLY A 243 5.59 2.46 14.28
C GLY A 243 4.26 2.70 13.56
N CYS A 244 4.28 3.11 12.29
CA CYS A 244 3.05 3.32 11.51
C CYS A 244 2.30 2.02 11.17
N GLY A 245 2.88 0.85 11.46
CA GLY A 245 2.19 -0.44 11.35
C GLY A 245 0.99 -0.59 12.29
N MET A 246 0.75 0.39 13.19
CA MET A 246 -0.49 0.48 13.94
C MET A 246 -1.73 0.72 13.06
N ALA A 247 -1.61 1.41 11.91
CA ALA A 247 -2.76 1.71 11.04
C ALA A 247 -3.62 0.48 10.70
N PRO A 248 -3.07 -0.57 10.04
CA PRO A 248 -3.87 -1.74 9.71
C PRO A 248 -4.35 -2.49 10.97
N MET A 249 -3.60 -2.44 12.08
CA MET A 249 -4.02 -3.09 13.33
C MET A 249 -5.25 -2.41 13.93
N LYS A 250 -5.29 -1.06 13.97
CA LYS A 250 -6.45 -0.30 14.43
C LYS A 250 -7.67 -0.65 13.57
N ASN A 251 -7.53 -0.63 12.25
CA ASN A 251 -8.60 -0.99 11.34
C ASN A 251 -9.14 -2.41 11.59
N ILE A 252 -8.26 -3.42 11.71
CA ILE A 252 -8.65 -4.81 11.97
C ILE A 252 -9.36 -4.94 13.30
N ILE A 253 -8.77 -4.44 14.40
CA ILE A 253 -9.27 -4.63 15.76
C ILE A 253 -10.66 -3.98 15.94
N TYR A 254 -10.83 -2.74 15.48
CA TYR A 254 -12.13 -2.06 15.61
C TYR A 254 -13.21 -2.73 14.74
N THR A 255 -12.87 -3.13 13.51
CA THR A 255 -13.82 -3.83 12.64
C THR A 255 -14.19 -5.21 13.22
N LEU A 256 -13.22 -5.91 13.79
CA LEU A 256 -13.40 -7.23 14.40
C LEU A 256 -14.39 -7.18 15.56
N HIS A 257 -14.20 -6.25 16.51
CA HIS A 257 -15.05 -6.16 17.71
C HIS A 257 -16.41 -5.52 17.47
N ASP A 258 -16.56 -4.70 16.42
CA ASP A 258 -17.88 -4.25 15.96
C ASP A 258 -18.70 -5.42 15.42
N ARG A 259 -18.09 -6.25 14.55
CA ARG A 259 -18.79 -7.40 13.93
C ARG A 259 -18.95 -8.59 14.88
N TRP A 260 -17.93 -8.88 15.69
CA TRP A 260 -17.88 -10.02 16.60
C TRP A 260 -17.30 -9.59 17.97
N PRO A 261 -18.12 -9.01 18.86
CA PRO A 261 -17.66 -8.47 20.16
C PRO A 261 -16.86 -9.47 21.02
N GLU A 262 -17.23 -10.75 20.99
CA GLU A 262 -16.65 -11.84 21.80
C GLU A 262 -15.44 -12.54 21.13
N ARG A 263 -15.03 -12.08 19.95
CA ARG A 263 -13.93 -12.66 19.18
C ARG A 263 -12.59 -12.46 19.87
N SER A 264 -11.88 -13.54 20.20
CA SER A 264 -10.58 -13.40 20.85
C SER A 264 -9.55 -12.73 19.94
N CYS A 265 -8.89 -11.69 20.48
CA CYS A 265 -7.93 -10.89 19.74
C CYS A 265 -6.78 -10.43 20.64
N TRP A 266 -5.57 -10.41 20.11
CA TRP A 266 -4.39 -9.87 20.78
C TRP A 266 -3.78 -8.75 19.96
N LEU A 267 -3.47 -7.63 20.61
CA LEU A 267 -2.62 -6.58 20.08
C LEU A 267 -1.25 -6.64 20.77
N PHE A 268 -0.21 -6.84 19.97
CA PHE A 268 1.19 -6.70 20.37
C PHE A 268 1.80 -5.52 19.63
N PHE A 269 2.17 -4.45 20.34
CA PHE A 269 2.75 -3.25 19.71
C PHE A 269 4.13 -2.92 20.24
N GLY A 270 5.11 -2.88 19.34
CA GLY A 270 6.50 -2.51 19.66
C GLY A 270 6.77 -1.02 19.47
N CYS A 271 7.30 -0.39 20.51
CA CYS A 271 7.80 0.99 20.54
C CYS A 271 9.28 0.99 20.94
N ARG A 272 10.05 2.03 20.61
CA ARG A 272 11.43 2.12 21.09
C ARG A 272 11.44 2.65 22.52
N THR A 273 10.82 3.81 22.73
CA THR A 273 10.73 4.50 24.02
C THR A 273 9.27 4.85 24.34
N THR A 274 9.05 5.46 25.51
CA THR A 274 7.73 5.96 25.94
C THR A 274 7.18 7.04 25.00
N GLU A 275 8.03 7.82 24.35
CA GLU A 275 7.66 8.89 23.40
C GLU A 275 7.06 8.35 22.08
N ASP A 276 7.28 7.07 21.79
CA ASP A 276 6.71 6.40 20.62
C ASP A 276 5.34 5.77 20.90
N ILE A 277 4.83 5.87 22.13
CA ILE A 277 3.54 5.29 22.52
C ILE A 277 2.40 6.20 22.06
N PHE A 278 1.50 5.64 21.25
CA PHE A 278 0.22 6.25 20.92
C PHE A 278 -0.90 5.20 20.90
N TYR A 279 -2.15 5.66 20.99
CA TYR A 279 -3.38 4.85 21.13
C TYR A 279 -3.47 3.88 22.32
N LEU A 280 -2.46 3.79 23.20
CA LEU A 280 -2.47 2.84 24.32
C LEU A 280 -3.73 2.97 25.18
N GLU A 281 -4.06 4.19 25.64
CA GLU A 281 -5.27 4.41 26.45
C GLU A 281 -6.56 4.04 25.70
N GLN A 282 -6.62 4.35 24.39
CA GLN A 282 -7.75 4.03 23.54
C GLN A 282 -7.97 2.51 23.44
N PHE A 283 -6.90 1.73 23.26
CA PHE A 283 -6.98 0.27 23.24
C PHE A 283 -7.24 -0.32 24.63
N LYS A 284 -6.71 0.27 25.70
CA LYS A 284 -7.03 -0.14 27.09
C LYS A 284 -8.49 0.10 27.45
N GLU A 285 -9.12 1.15 26.92
CA GLU A 285 -10.57 1.34 27.03
C GLU A 285 -11.35 0.28 26.25
N LEU A 286 -10.86 -0.14 25.08
CA LEU A 286 -11.46 -1.22 24.30
C LEU A 286 -11.33 -2.58 25.00
N GLU A 287 -10.16 -2.88 25.59
CA GLU A 287 -9.90 -4.09 26.41
C GLU A 287 -10.85 -4.16 27.61
N LYS A 288 -11.18 -3.03 28.24
CA LYS A 288 -12.20 -2.99 29.32
C LYS A 288 -13.61 -3.34 28.83
N LYS A 289 -13.93 -3.05 27.56
CA LYS A 289 -15.23 -3.35 26.94
C LYS A 289 -15.32 -4.79 26.42
N HIS A 290 -14.19 -5.34 25.97
CA HIS A 290 -14.07 -6.69 25.40
C HIS A 290 -13.04 -7.51 26.19
N PRO A 291 -13.46 -8.31 27.19
CA PRO A 291 -12.54 -9.08 28.05
C PRO A 291 -11.66 -10.12 27.31
N ASN A 292 -12.05 -10.44 26.08
CA ASN A 292 -11.39 -11.32 25.10
C ASN A 292 -10.38 -10.58 24.20
N PHE A 293 -10.22 -9.27 24.37
CA PHE A 293 -9.19 -8.47 23.70
C PHE A 293 -8.04 -8.22 24.68
N HIS A 294 -6.81 -8.47 24.25
CA HIS A 294 -5.62 -8.31 25.08
C HIS A 294 -4.65 -7.31 24.45
N VAL A 295 -4.23 -6.31 25.23
CA VAL A 295 -3.38 -5.20 24.75
C VAL A 295 -2.02 -5.22 25.44
N LEU A 296 -0.98 -5.48 24.65
CA LEU A 296 0.41 -5.53 25.09
C LEU A 296 1.27 -4.58 24.27
N TYR A 297 1.90 -3.63 24.96
CA TYR A 297 2.92 -2.76 24.39
C TYR A 297 4.28 -3.18 24.95
N ALA A 298 5.32 -3.10 24.12
CA ALA A 298 6.69 -3.39 24.52
C ALA A 298 7.65 -2.26 24.14
N LEU A 299 8.55 -1.90 25.06
CA LEU A 299 9.62 -0.92 24.81
C LEU A 299 10.96 -1.64 24.58
N SER A 300 11.59 -1.41 23.43
CA SER A 300 12.85 -2.07 23.07
C SER A 300 14.08 -1.43 23.70
N ASP A 301 14.06 -0.09 23.85
CA ASP A 301 15.17 0.64 24.44
C ASP A 301 15.08 0.58 25.97
N ALA A 302 16.22 0.71 26.65
CA ALA A 302 16.23 0.75 28.11
C ALA A 302 15.53 2.01 28.61
N LEU A 303 14.70 1.85 29.63
CA LEU A 303 14.04 2.96 30.31
C LEU A 303 15.08 3.88 30.94
N ASP A 304 14.84 5.18 30.84
CA ASP A 304 15.59 6.14 31.65
C ASP A 304 15.24 5.96 33.14
N PRO A 305 16.17 6.26 34.08
CA PRO A 305 15.97 6.00 35.50
C PRO A 305 14.71 6.62 36.13
N ASP A 306 14.21 7.72 35.54
CA ASP A 306 13.05 8.46 36.02
C ASP A 306 11.75 8.06 35.30
N GLU A 307 11.82 7.25 34.24
CA GLU A 307 10.65 6.76 33.52
C GLU A 307 10.00 5.57 34.24
N LYS A 308 8.67 5.54 34.21
CA LYS A 308 7.88 4.43 34.74
C LYS A 308 7.15 3.76 33.59
N TRP A 309 7.39 2.46 33.44
CA TRP A 309 6.72 1.62 32.46
C TRP A 309 6.35 0.30 33.12
N ASP A 310 5.08 -0.07 33.02
CA ASP A 310 4.51 -1.28 33.59
C ASP A 310 4.14 -2.33 32.52
N GLY A 311 4.37 -2.02 31.24
CA GLY A 311 4.22 -2.95 30.13
C GLY A 311 5.43 -3.85 29.91
N GLU A 312 5.49 -4.49 28.74
CA GLU A 312 6.57 -5.41 28.40
C GLU A 312 7.86 -4.65 28.04
N THR A 313 9.01 -5.30 28.23
CA THR A 313 10.32 -4.74 27.86
C THR A 313 11.05 -5.69 26.91
N GLY A 314 11.89 -5.11 26.05
CA GLY A 314 12.54 -5.82 24.96
C GLY A 314 11.73 -5.81 23.66
N PHE A 315 12.20 -6.56 22.67
CA PHE A 315 11.55 -6.62 21.36
C PHE A 315 10.20 -7.35 21.42
N ILE A 316 9.23 -6.90 20.63
CA ILE A 316 7.84 -7.35 20.72
C ILE A 316 7.64 -8.86 20.49
N HIS A 317 8.50 -9.52 19.71
CA HIS A 317 8.43 -10.97 19.50
C HIS A 317 8.63 -11.78 20.80
N LEU A 318 9.34 -11.22 21.79
CA LEU A 318 9.51 -11.84 23.11
C LEU A 318 8.19 -11.84 23.89
N ALA A 319 7.40 -10.77 23.77
CA ALA A 319 6.06 -10.70 24.36
C ALA A 319 5.11 -11.70 23.67
N VAL A 320 5.18 -11.80 22.34
CA VAL A 320 4.43 -12.81 21.56
C VAL A 320 4.75 -14.22 22.06
N ASP A 321 6.03 -14.57 22.19
CA ASP A 321 6.43 -15.89 22.68
C ASP A 321 5.99 -16.16 24.13
N LYS A 322 6.11 -15.16 25.00
CA LYS A 322 5.73 -15.25 26.42
C LYS A 322 4.23 -15.49 26.63
N HIS A 323 3.38 -14.81 25.86
CA HIS A 323 1.93 -14.75 26.12
C HIS A 323 1.11 -15.71 25.28
N LEU A 324 1.60 -16.15 24.11
CA LEU A 324 0.87 -17.08 23.26
C LEU A 324 1.23 -18.54 23.58
N GLU A 325 0.18 -19.35 23.81
CA GLU A 325 0.29 -20.79 24.01
C GLU A 325 0.35 -21.56 22.67
N ALA A 326 1.06 -22.68 22.59
CA ALA A 326 1.10 -23.47 21.36
C ALA A 326 -0.21 -24.25 21.11
N GLY A 327 -0.56 -24.48 19.85
CA GLY A 327 -1.68 -25.35 19.47
C GLY A 327 -3.07 -24.71 19.46
N VAL A 328 -3.18 -23.42 19.77
CA VAL A 328 -4.42 -22.65 19.55
C VAL A 328 -4.50 -22.21 18.09
N PRO A 329 -5.59 -22.51 17.37
CA PRO A 329 -5.80 -22.03 16.00
C PRO A 329 -5.81 -20.50 15.93
N ARG A 330 -4.95 -19.92 15.09
CA ARG A 330 -4.76 -18.47 14.98
C ARG A 330 -4.58 -18.01 13.55
N GLN A 331 -4.94 -16.75 13.34
CA GLN A 331 -4.56 -15.98 12.17
C GLN A 331 -3.83 -14.72 12.63
N ALA A 332 -2.69 -14.41 12.00
CA ALA A 332 -1.84 -13.30 12.41
C ALA A 332 -1.70 -12.24 11.32
N PHE A 333 -1.72 -10.97 11.74
CA PHE A 333 -1.54 -9.78 10.92
C PHE A 333 -0.36 -8.98 11.48
N LEU A 334 0.68 -8.81 10.68
CA LEU A 334 1.92 -8.16 11.09
C LEU A 334 2.19 -6.94 10.23
N CYS A 335 2.56 -5.82 10.83
CA CYS A 335 2.94 -4.65 10.06
C CYS A 335 4.02 -3.83 10.77
N GLY A 336 5.13 -3.58 10.08
CA GLY A 336 6.24 -2.80 10.62
C GLY A 336 7.58 -3.11 9.95
N PRO A 337 8.70 -2.86 10.65
CA PRO A 337 10.04 -3.04 10.07
C PRO A 337 10.32 -4.51 9.73
N PRO A 338 11.03 -4.82 8.62
CA PRO A 338 11.33 -6.20 8.22
C PRO A 338 11.98 -7.07 9.32
N PRO A 339 12.94 -6.59 10.14
CA PRO A 339 13.50 -7.39 11.22
C PRO A 339 12.48 -7.80 12.30
N MET A 340 11.47 -6.96 12.54
CA MET A 340 10.39 -7.27 13.47
C MET A 340 9.50 -8.37 12.89
N ILE A 341 9.10 -8.23 11.63
CA ILE A 341 8.24 -9.21 10.94
C ILE A 341 8.91 -10.58 10.91
N GLU A 342 10.21 -10.65 10.58
CA GLU A 342 10.96 -11.91 10.57
C GLU A 342 10.96 -12.59 11.95
N ALA A 343 11.25 -11.82 13.01
CA ALA A 343 11.34 -12.36 14.37
C ALA A 343 9.98 -12.83 14.91
N VAL A 344 8.92 -12.05 14.66
CA VAL A 344 7.55 -12.40 15.09
C VAL A 344 7.04 -13.60 14.30
N THR A 345 7.27 -13.64 12.97
CA THR A 345 6.87 -14.78 12.13
C THR A 345 7.46 -16.08 12.65
N ARG A 346 8.76 -16.08 12.99
CA ARG A 346 9.41 -17.25 13.58
C ARG A 346 8.77 -17.68 14.91
N ALA A 347 8.50 -16.72 15.79
CA ALA A 347 7.85 -17.00 17.07
C ALA A 347 6.45 -17.60 16.87
N LEU A 348 5.67 -17.09 15.92
CA LEU A 348 4.34 -17.60 15.57
C LEU A 348 4.37 -19.01 14.97
N GLU A 349 5.32 -19.29 14.08
CA GLU A 349 5.53 -20.62 13.49
C GLU A 349 5.92 -21.65 14.56
N GLU A 350 6.75 -21.26 15.54
CA GLU A 350 7.10 -22.11 16.70
C GLU A 350 5.88 -22.45 17.58
N LYS A 351 4.84 -21.60 17.59
CA LYS A 351 3.54 -21.88 18.25
C LYS A 351 2.59 -22.73 17.41
N GLY A 352 2.98 -23.08 16.18
CA GLY A 352 2.23 -23.95 15.27
C GLY A 352 1.31 -23.22 14.29
N ILE A 353 1.44 -21.90 14.16
CA ILE A 353 0.70 -21.13 13.16
C ILE A 353 1.35 -21.39 11.79
N LYS A 354 0.54 -21.68 10.77
CA LYS A 354 1.05 -21.95 9.44
C LYS A 354 1.37 -20.64 8.74
N SER A 355 2.37 -20.64 7.85
CA SER A 355 2.73 -19.45 7.07
C SER A 355 1.58 -18.93 6.17
N GLU A 356 0.61 -19.77 5.81
CA GLU A 356 -0.61 -19.37 5.07
C GLU A 356 -1.60 -18.54 5.92
N ASP A 357 -1.49 -18.62 7.25
CA ASP A 357 -2.31 -17.88 8.22
C ASP A 357 -1.58 -16.66 8.81
N ILE A 358 -0.37 -16.36 8.32
CA ILE A 358 0.47 -15.23 8.73
C ILE A 358 0.55 -14.23 7.58
N PHE A 359 -0.16 -13.11 7.73
CA PHE A 359 -0.18 -12.03 6.76
C PHE A 359 0.69 -10.89 7.25
N TYR A 360 1.50 -10.31 6.37
CA TYR A 360 2.38 -9.23 6.75
C TYR A 360 2.54 -8.18 5.66
N ASP A 361 2.78 -6.94 6.08
CA ASP A 361 3.16 -5.81 5.21
C ASP A 361 4.42 -5.13 5.77
N GLU A 362 5.43 -4.99 4.92
CA GLU A 362 6.76 -4.45 5.25
C GLU A 362 6.84 -2.98 4.85
N PHE A 363 7.16 -2.10 5.81
CA PHE A 363 7.25 -0.65 5.61
C PHE A 363 8.65 -0.07 5.83
#